data_AF-A0A9K3EDF2-F1
#
_entry.id   AF-A0A9K3EDF2-F1
#
_cell.length_a   1.000
_cell.length_b   1.000
_cell.length_c   1.000
_cell.angle_alpha   90.00
_cell.angle_beta   90.00
_cell.angle_gamma   90.00
#
_symmetry.space_group_name_H-M   'P 1'
#
loop_
_entity.id
_entity.type
_entity.pdbx_description
1 polymer ?
#
loop_
_entity_poly.entity_id
_entity_poly.type
_entity_poly.pdbx_seq_one_letter_code
_entity_poly.pdbx_strand_id
1 'polypeptide(L)'
;MSDVDEIPSAHTIDLLRWCDGPPPILHLNLNNYLHSFEFSVDHSSWRASVHQYQKGKTRYAHYQQTDYLLAESGWHCSFCIRTITDFVFKMKAYSHTDRVRFSHFLDPKRIQNVICNGDDLYDMLPEEHTFKDIIAKIGPISHSYSAVHLPSYLLKNTDEYRYLLPGNCIREAG
;
A
#
# COMPACT_ATOMS: atom_id res chain seq x y z
N MET A 1 -12.19 -2.40 -8.53
CA MET A 1 -12.31 -3.44 -7.48
C MET A 1 -10.97 -3.44 -6.79
N SER A 2 -10.91 -2.83 -5.63
CA SER A 2 -9.67 -2.54 -4.94
C SER A 2 -9.98 -2.23 -3.49
N ASP A 3 -8.98 -2.37 -2.64
CA ASP A 3 -9.04 -1.87 -1.27
C ASP A 3 -8.92 -0.33 -1.26
N VAL A 4 -9.22 0.29 -0.12
CA VAL A 4 -9.27 1.76 0.00
C VAL A 4 -7.88 2.40 -0.14
N ASP A 5 -6.83 1.66 0.20
CA ASP A 5 -5.42 2.05 0.10
C ASP A 5 -4.79 1.75 -1.26
N GLU A 6 -5.56 1.30 -2.24
CA GLU A 6 -5.16 1.05 -3.63
C GLU A 6 -5.75 2.14 -4.55
N ILE A 7 -4.97 3.20 -4.78
CA ILE A 7 -5.42 4.42 -5.44
C ILE A 7 -4.84 4.51 -6.86
N PRO A 8 -5.67 4.44 -7.91
CA PRO A 8 -5.21 4.64 -9.28
C PRO A 8 -4.78 6.10 -9.52
N SER A 9 -3.78 6.29 -10.37
CA SER A 9 -3.32 7.63 -10.73
C SER A 9 -4.34 8.35 -11.63
N ALA A 10 -4.35 9.68 -11.60
CA ALA A 10 -5.20 10.48 -12.49
C ALA A 10 -4.93 10.14 -13.97
N HIS A 11 -3.67 9.97 -14.34
CA HIS A 11 -3.29 9.60 -15.70
C HIS A 11 -3.83 8.22 -16.11
N THR A 12 -3.80 7.27 -15.19
CA THR A 12 -4.38 5.92 -15.39
C THR A 12 -5.90 6.01 -15.60
N ILE A 13 -6.60 6.80 -14.79
CA ILE A 13 -8.04 7.01 -14.96
C ILE A 13 -8.35 7.66 -16.30
N ASP A 14 -7.58 8.68 -16.70
CA ASP A 14 -7.77 9.32 -17.99
C ASP A 14 -7.54 8.31 -19.13
N LEU A 15 -6.43 7.57 -19.12
CA LEU A 15 -6.14 6.54 -20.12
C LEU A 15 -7.31 5.55 -20.28
N LEU A 16 -7.86 5.07 -19.17
CA LEU A 16 -8.99 4.13 -19.19
C LEU A 16 -10.29 4.75 -19.73
N ARG A 17 -10.50 6.06 -19.52
CA ARG A 17 -11.66 6.78 -20.06
C ARG A 17 -11.55 7.01 -21.57
N TRP A 18 -10.35 7.20 -22.09
CA TRP A 18 -10.09 7.44 -23.51
C TRP A 18 -9.99 6.16 -24.33
N CYS A 19 -9.88 4.99 -23.68
CA CYS A 19 -9.73 3.71 -24.35
C CYS A 19 -11.09 3.17 -24.85
N ASP A 20 -11.21 2.99 -26.16
CA ASP A 20 -12.32 2.23 -26.75
C ASP A 20 -12.03 0.72 -26.64
N GLY A 21 -12.83 0.03 -25.82
CA GLY A 21 -12.75 -1.42 -25.68
C GLY A 21 -11.55 -1.94 -24.86
N PRO A 22 -11.37 -1.50 -23.60
CA PRO A 22 -10.38 -2.11 -22.72
C PRO A 22 -10.71 -3.60 -22.49
N PRO A 23 -9.76 -4.43 -22.04
CA PRO A 23 -10.07 -5.79 -21.63
C PRO A 23 -11.23 -5.83 -20.61
N PRO A 24 -12.09 -6.88 -20.60
CA PRO A 24 -13.22 -6.96 -19.68
C PRO A 24 -12.81 -6.82 -18.20
N ILE A 25 -11.64 -7.33 -17.86
CA ILE A 25 -10.98 -7.16 -16.56
C ILE A 25 -9.52 -6.80 -16.86
N LEU A 26 -9.03 -5.75 -16.21
CA LEU A 26 -7.66 -5.25 -16.31
C LEU A 26 -7.10 -5.03 -14.91
N HIS A 27 -6.03 -5.73 -14.56
CA HIS A 27 -5.32 -5.49 -13.30
C HIS A 27 -4.49 -4.21 -13.40
N LEU A 28 -4.36 -3.52 -12.28
CA LEU A 28 -3.58 -2.30 -12.13
C LEU A 28 -2.32 -2.66 -11.34
N ASN A 29 -1.14 -2.44 -11.94
CA ASN A 29 0.10 -2.56 -11.21
C ASN A 29 0.41 -1.25 -10.47
N LEU A 30 0.25 -1.27 -9.16
CA LEU A 30 0.43 -0.12 -8.28
C LEU A 30 1.83 -0.17 -7.64
N ASN A 31 2.43 1.00 -7.46
CA ASN A 31 3.67 1.14 -6.70
C ASN A 31 3.36 0.88 -5.22
N ASN A 32 4.07 -0.08 -4.62
CA ASN A 32 3.76 -0.60 -3.29
C ASN A 32 4.60 0.10 -2.21
N TYR A 33 3.93 0.68 -1.21
CA TYR A 33 4.56 1.40 -0.12
C TYR A 33 4.09 0.87 1.23
N LEU A 34 4.94 1.06 2.25
CA LEU A 34 4.64 0.69 3.62
C LEU A 34 4.81 1.90 4.55
N HIS A 35 3.85 2.14 5.43
CA HIS A 35 3.82 3.21 6.45
C HIS A 35 3.78 4.66 5.92
N SER A 36 4.48 4.97 4.82
CA SER A 36 4.57 6.26 4.14
C SER A 36 5.18 6.10 2.74
N PHE A 37 5.24 7.19 1.95
CA PHE A 37 5.93 7.18 0.66
C PHE A 37 7.47 7.14 0.76
N GLU A 38 8.01 7.13 1.98
CA GLU A 38 9.44 6.94 2.24
C GLU A 38 9.89 5.50 2.00
N PHE A 39 9.02 4.51 2.24
CA PHE A 39 9.38 3.09 2.20
C PHE A 39 8.71 2.41 1.00
N SER A 40 9.39 2.51 -0.16
CA SER A 40 9.00 1.79 -1.38
C SER A 40 9.37 0.32 -1.26
N VAL A 41 8.38 -0.56 -1.30
CA VAL A 41 8.57 -2.01 -1.15
C VAL A 41 8.95 -2.64 -2.49
N ASP A 42 8.06 -2.52 -3.48
CA ASP A 42 8.22 -3.09 -4.82
C ASP A 42 7.14 -2.58 -5.79
N HIS A 43 7.09 -3.19 -6.98
CA HIS A 43 6.07 -2.96 -8.00
C HIS A 43 5.25 -4.25 -8.25
N SER A 44 4.90 -4.96 -7.17
CA SER A 44 4.17 -6.24 -7.24
C SER A 44 2.71 -6.13 -6.79
N SER A 45 2.18 -4.93 -6.57
CA SER A 45 0.79 -4.75 -6.16
C SER A 45 -0.15 -4.75 -7.38
N TRP A 46 -0.65 -5.93 -7.74
CA TRP A 46 -1.48 -6.14 -8.94
C TRP A 46 -2.96 -6.44 -8.66
N ARG A 47 -3.38 -6.58 -7.40
CA ARG A 47 -4.71 -7.11 -7.03
C ARG A 47 -5.86 -6.16 -7.40
N ALA A 48 -5.59 -4.85 -7.36
CA ALA A 48 -6.52 -3.83 -7.82
C ALA A 48 -6.87 -4.04 -9.29
N SER A 49 -8.15 -4.04 -9.64
CA SER A 49 -8.59 -4.26 -11.02
C SER A 49 -9.74 -3.38 -11.45
N VAL A 50 -9.76 -3.02 -12.73
CA VAL A 50 -10.86 -2.32 -13.39
C VAL A 50 -11.67 -3.32 -14.18
N HIS A 51 -12.99 -3.23 -14.04
CA HIS A 51 -13.93 -4.16 -14.64
C HIS A 51 -14.86 -3.38 -15.57
N GLN A 52 -15.08 -3.90 -16.78
CA GLN A 52 -16.27 -3.55 -17.52
C GLN A 52 -17.49 -4.11 -16.77
N TYR A 53 -18.32 -3.22 -16.26
CA TYR A 53 -19.45 -3.64 -15.45
C TYR A 53 -20.46 -4.45 -16.26
N GLN A 54 -20.76 -5.66 -15.77
CA GLN A 54 -21.80 -6.54 -16.30
C GLN A 54 -22.74 -6.92 -15.18
N LYS A 55 -24.01 -6.46 -15.29
CA LYS A 55 -25.05 -6.72 -14.29
C LYS A 55 -25.18 -8.22 -14.00
N GLY A 56 -25.11 -8.59 -12.73
CA GLY A 56 -25.24 -9.97 -12.25
C GLY A 56 -24.01 -10.86 -12.43
N LYS A 57 -22.97 -10.39 -13.15
CA LYS A 57 -21.71 -11.13 -13.37
C LYS A 57 -20.54 -10.51 -12.62
N THR A 58 -20.41 -9.19 -12.63
CA THR A 58 -19.32 -8.49 -11.93
C THR A 58 -19.44 -8.70 -10.42
N ARG A 59 -18.42 -9.30 -9.81
CA ARG A 59 -18.33 -9.62 -8.38
C ARG A 59 -16.94 -9.31 -7.86
N TYR A 60 -16.87 -8.93 -6.59
CA TYR A 60 -15.59 -8.67 -5.93
C TYR A 60 -14.78 -9.95 -5.84
N ALA A 61 -13.49 -9.85 -6.17
CA ALA A 61 -12.53 -10.92 -6.11
C ALA A 61 -11.17 -10.33 -5.71
N HIS A 62 -10.45 -11.05 -4.87
CA HIS A 62 -9.13 -10.66 -4.35
C HIS A 62 -8.09 -11.72 -4.74
N TYR A 63 -8.02 -12.03 -6.04
CA TYR A 63 -7.08 -12.97 -6.66
C TYR A 63 -6.94 -12.64 -8.17
N GLN A 64 -5.98 -13.25 -8.84
CA GLN A 64 -5.74 -12.98 -10.26
C GLN A 64 -6.87 -13.51 -11.14
N GLN A 65 -7.49 -12.63 -11.91
CA GLN A 65 -8.61 -12.98 -12.81
C GLN A 65 -8.22 -12.99 -14.29
N THR A 66 -7.14 -12.32 -14.67
CA THR A 66 -6.64 -12.19 -16.05
C THR A 66 -5.13 -11.96 -16.05
N ASP A 67 -4.50 -12.13 -17.21
CA ASP A 67 -3.07 -11.82 -17.40
C ASP A 67 -2.82 -10.38 -17.87
N TYR A 68 -3.88 -9.62 -18.16
CA TYR A 68 -3.76 -8.20 -18.50
C TYR A 68 -3.42 -7.37 -17.26
N LEU A 69 -2.29 -6.69 -17.32
CA LEU A 69 -1.76 -5.84 -16.27
C LEU A 69 -1.33 -4.49 -16.85
N LEU A 70 -1.89 -3.41 -16.31
CA LEU A 70 -1.50 -2.05 -16.66
C LEU A 70 -0.39 -1.58 -15.73
N ALA A 71 0.82 -1.38 -16.26
CA ALA A 71 1.96 -0.90 -15.50
C ALA A 71 1.76 0.55 -14.99
N GLU A 72 2.44 0.90 -13.90
CA GLU A 72 2.48 2.26 -13.32
C GLU A 72 1.09 2.90 -13.13
N SER A 73 0.16 2.11 -12.59
CA SER A 73 -1.25 2.46 -12.53
C SER A 73 -1.64 3.33 -11.33
N GLY A 74 -0.73 3.60 -10.40
CA GLY A 74 -1.00 4.36 -9.18
C GLY A 74 -0.21 3.84 -7.98
N TRP A 75 -0.82 3.91 -6.80
CA TRP A 75 -0.16 3.64 -5.53
C TRP A 75 -0.99 2.70 -4.67
N HIS A 76 -0.32 1.73 -4.05
CA HIS A 76 -0.84 0.96 -2.94
C HIS A 76 0.00 1.30 -1.72
N CYS A 77 -0.61 1.79 -0.63
CA CYS A 77 0.14 2.03 0.59
C CYS A 77 -0.48 1.37 1.81
N SER A 78 0.17 0.30 2.27
CA SER A 78 -0.18 -0.36 3.51
C SER A 78 0.23 0.50 4.70
N PHE A 79 -0.68 0.64 5.67
CA PHE A 79 -0.45 1.41 6.91
C PHE A 79 -0.05 2.90 6.70
N CYS A 80 -0.43 3.53 5.58
CA CYS A 80 -0.30 4.98 5.37
C CYS A 80 -1.34 5.80 6.19
N ILE A 81 -1.30 5.69 7.51
CA ILE A 81 -2.31 6.28 8.41
C ILE A 81 -1.71 7.37 9.30
N ARG A 82 -2.55 8.32 9.75
CA ARG A 82 -2.13 9.55 10.45
C ARG A 82 -1.79 9.34 11.93
N THR A 83 -2.57 8.54 12.65
CA THR A 83 -2.47 8.42 14.11
C THR A 83 -2.03 7.02 14.55
N ILE A 84 -1.28 6.92 15.66
CA ILE A 84 -0.88 5.63 16.23
C ILE A 84 -2.10 4.81 16.68
N THR A 85 -3.17 5.46 17.12
CA THR A 85 -4.42 4.80 17.51
C THR A 85 -5.03 4.03 16.34
N ASP A 86 -4.99 4.59 15.13
CA ASP A 86 -5.47 3.90 13.93
C ASP A 86 -4.56 2.74 13.51
N PHE A 87 -3.25 2.83 13.75
CA PHE A 87 -2.35 1.67 13.59
C PHE A 87 -2.77 0.54 14.51
N VAL A 88 -2.97 0.81 15.80
CA VAL A 88 -3.44 -0.18 16.78
C VAL A 88 -4.78 -0.78 16.37
N PHE A 89 -5.70 0.05 15.87
CA PHE A 89 -6.99 -0.41 15.36
C PHE A 89 -6.83 -1.35 14.16
N LYS A 90 -6.10 -0.93 13.12
CA LYS A 90 -5.85 -1.76 11.93
C LYS A 90 -5.11 -3.05 12.29
N MET A 91 -4.15 -3.00 13.22
CA MET A 91 -3.44 -4.18 13.68
C MET A 91 -4.33 -5.20 14.39
N LYS A 92 -5.35 -4.74 15.12
CA LYS A 92 -6.32 -5.60 15.81
C LYS A 92 -7.46 -6.07 14.92
N ALA A 93 -7.64 -5.48 13.74
CA ALA A 93 -8.78 -5.74 12.87
C ALA A 93 -8.62 -7.02 12.04
N TYR A 94 -9.78 -7.65 11.77
CA TYR A 94 -10.04 -8.82 10.91
C TYR A 94 -8.83 -9.60 10.38
N SER A 95 -8.19 -9.12 9.31
CA SER A 95 -7.16 -9.84 8.55
C SER A 95 -5.80 -9.94 9.25
N HIS A 96 -5.63 -9.25 10.37
CA HIS A 96 -4.35 -9.17 11.06
C HIS A 96 -4.43 -9.51 12.56
N THR A 97 -5.62 -9.79 13.09
CA THR A 97 -5.82 -10.07 14.52
C THR A 97 -4.95 -11.24 15.00
N ASP A 98 -4.76 -12.24 14.15
CA ASP A 98 -3.94 -13.43 14.39
C ASP A 98 -2.43 -13.13 14.46
N ARG A 99 -1.99 -12.03 13.83
CA ARG A 99 -0.58 -11.59 13.80
C ARG A 99 -0.15 -10.90 15.09
N VAL A 100 -1.10 -10.37 15.88
CA VAL A 100 -0.83 -9.75 17.19
C VAL A 100 -0.62 -10.82 18.27
N ARG A 101 0.54 -11.48 18.24
CA ARG A 101 0.86 -12.58 19.16
C ARG A 101 1.24 -12.12 20.56
N PHE A 102 1.77 -10.91 20.69
CA PHE A 102 2.22 -10.34 21.94
C PHE A 102 1.67 -8.92 22.13
N SER A 103 1.33 -8.58 23.37
CA SER A 103 0.76 -7.27 23.71
C SER A 103 1.71 -6.10 23.41
N HIS A 104 3.02 -6.32 23.45
CA HIS A 104 4.01 -5.28 23.17
C HIS A 104 4.02 -4.83 21.70
N PHE A 105 3.48 -5.63 20.76
CA PHE A 105 3.29 -5.18 19.37
C PHE A 105 2.36 -3.97 19.28
N LEU A 106 1.49 -3.79 20.27
CA LEU A 106 0.54 -2.70 20.35
C LEU A 106 1.06 -1.52 21.19
N ASP A 107 2.31 -1.57 21.67
CA ASP A 107 2.91 -0.45 22.39
C ASP A 107 3.10 0.75 21.43
N PRO A 108 2.53 1.93 21.73
CA PRO A 108 2.61 3.09 20.84
C PRO A 108 4.03 3.54 20.51
N LYS A 109 4.97 3.43 21.47
CA LYS A 109 6.36 3.83 21.26
C LYS A 109 7.07 2.83 20.35
N ARG A 110 6.82 1.53 20.53
CA ARG A 110 7.32 0.50 19.62
C ARG A 110 6.79 0.72 18.21
N ILE A 111 5.47 0.89 18.05
CA ILE A 111 4.85 1.13 16.72
C ILE A 111 5.54 2.33 16.07
N GLN A 112 5.64 3.47 16.77
CA GLN A 112 6.28 4.66 16.23
C GLN A 112 7.73 4.42 15.78
N ASN A 113 8.52 3.66 16.54
CA ASN A 113 9.89 3.33 16.18
C ASN A 113 9.95 2.41 14.94
N VAL A 114 9.15 1.33 14.92
CA VAL A 114 9.10 0.36 13.82
C VAL A 114 8.73 1.06 12.50
N ILE A 115 7.68 1.89 12.50
CA ILE A 115 7.23 2.56 11.28
C ILE A 115 8.23 3.61 10.79
N CYS A 116 8.99 4.23 11.70
CA CYS A 116 10.06 5.17 11.35
C CYS A 116 11.30 4.50 10.77
N ASN A 117 11.51 3.22 11.08
CA ASN A 117 12.63 2.44 10.59
C ASN A 117 12.31 1.66 9.30
N GLY A 118 11.03 1.64 8.87
CA GLY A 118 10.60 0.82 7.73
C GLY A 118 10.54 -0.68 8.05
N ASP A 119 10.40 -1.03 9.33
CA ASP A 119 10.34 -2.41 9.82
C ASP A 119 8.90 -3.01 9.73
N ASP A 120 8.79 -4.33 9.87
CA ASP A 120 7.51 -5.04 9.96
C ASP A 120 6.87 -4.90 11.36
N LEU A 121 5.59 -4.54 11.40
CA LEU A 121 4.85 -4.30 12.65
C LEU A 121 4.71 -5.55 13.54
N TYR A 122 4.81 -6.73 12.95
CA TYR A 122 4.56 -8.02 13.58
C TYR A 122 5.83 -8.89 13.73
N ASP A 123 7.01 -8.34 13.40
CA ASP A 123 8.30 -9.03 13.35
C ASP A 123 8.26 -10.31 12.48
N MET A 124 7.49 -10.29 11.39
CA MET A 124 7.37 -11.41 10.47
C MET A 124 8.42 -11.38 9.36
N LEU A 125 8.69 -12.55 8.79
CA LEU A 125 9.48 -12.66 7.56
C LEU A 125 8.66 -12.19 6.35
N PRO A 126 9.31 -11.71 5.27
CA PRO A 126 8.64 -11.37 4.03
C PRO A 126 7.82 -12.54 3.49
N GLU A 127 6.60 -12.25 3.02
CA GLU A 127 5.69 -13.23 2.40
C GLU A 127 6.11 -13.54 0.95
N GLU A 128 7.29 -14.16 0.78
CA GLU A 128 7.88 -14.46 -0.53
C GLU A 128 8.02 -15.96 -0.81
N HIS A 129 8.08 -16.32 -2.10
CA HIS A 129 8.07 -17.72 -2.54
C HIS A 129 9.43 -18.28 -2.98
N THR A 130 10.48 -17.46 -3.02
CA THR A 130 11.84 -17.92 -3.32
C THR A 130 12.82 -17.46 -2.24
N PHE A 131 13.85 -18.28 -1.96
CA PHE A 131 14.89 -17.91 -1.00
C PHE A 131 15.61 -16.62 -1.40
N LYS A 132 15.78 -16.37 -2.70
CA LYS A 132 16.41 -15.16 -3.21
C LYS A 132 15.59 -13.93 -2.80
N ASP A 133 14.28 -13.97 -3.01
CA ASP A 133 13.40 -12.83 -2.72
C ASP A 133 13.20 -12.64 -1.21
N ILE A 134 13.12 -13.74 -0.45
CA ILE A 134 13.12 -13.70 1.02
C ILE A 134 14.38 -12.98 1.52
N ILE A 135 15.57 -13.42 1.11
CA ILE A 135 16.83 -12.82 1.56
C ILE A 135 16.94 -11.36 1.11
N ALA A 136 16.48 -11.03 -0.09
CA ALA A 136 16.51 -9.67 -0.61
C ALA A 136 15.59 -8.69 0.15
N LYS A 137 14.51 -9.20 0.75
CA LYS A 137 13.51 -8.41 1.46
C LYS A 137 13.56 -8.53 2.99
N ILE A 138 14.49 -9.33 3.54
CA ILE A 138 14.67 -9.43 4.99
C ILE A 138 15.26 -8.12 5.54
N GLY A 139 14.66 -7.63 6.61
CA GLY A 139 15.10 -6.42 7.32
C GLY A 139 14.27 -5.19 6.97
N PRO A 140 14.67 -4.01 7.48
CA PRO A 140 13.97 -2.76 7.22
C PRO A 140 14.02 -2.38 5.74
N ILE A 141 12.92 -1.82 5.25
CA ILE A 141 12.85 -1.22 3.91
C ILE A 141 13.74 0.03 3.89
N SER A 142 14.54 0.18 2.83
CA SER A 142 15.42 1.33 2.69
C SER A 142 14.64 2.63 2.54
N HIS A 143 15.10 3.66 3.25
CA HIS A 143 14.57 5.03 3.12
C HIS A 143 14.76 5.58 1.70
N SER A 144 13.69 6.12 1.12
CA SER A 144 13.70 6.88 -0.13
C SER A 144 13.30 8.32 0.13
N TYR A 145 14.14 9.26 -0.31
CA TYR A 145 13.87 10.70 -0.23
C TYR A 145 13.33 11.28 -1.54
N SER A 146 12.90 10.41 -2.47
CA SER A 146 12.36 10.82 -3.76
C SER A 146 10.89 11.23 -3.62
N ALA A 147 10.55 12.39 -4.19
CA ALA A 147 9.17 12.82 -4.40
C ALA A 147 8.66 12.55 -5.83
N VAL A 148 9.45 11.85 -6.65
CA VAL A 148 9.10 11.56 -8.04
C VAL A 148 7.95 10.54 -8.06
N HIS A 149 6.98 10.76 -8.94
CA HIS A 149 5.78 9.93 -9.09
C HIS A 149 4.89 9.84 -7.84
N LEU A 150 4.98 10.76 -6.88
CA LEU A 150 4.02 10.84 -5.78
C LEU A 150 2.72 11.55 -6.19
N PRO A 151 1.59 11.31 -5.49
CA PRO A 151 0.33 11.99 -5.78
C PRO A 151 0.48 13.51 -5.73
N SER A 152 0.09 14.21 -6.80
CA SER A 152 0.23 15.67 -6.88
C SER A 152 -0.57 16.41 -5.80
N TYR A 153 -1.70 15.83 -5.37
CA TYR A 153 -2.50 16.37 -4.26
C TYR A 153 -1.74 16.36 -2.94
N LEU A 154 -0.97 15.30 -2.68
CA LEU A 154 -0.13 15.20 -1.49
C LEU A 154 1.00 16.22 -1.50
N LEU A 155 1.63 16.45 -2.65
CA LEU A 155 2.69 17.46 -2.81
C LEU A 155 2.17 18.90 -2.73
N LYS A 156 0.89 19.14 -3.04
CA LYS A 156 0.26 20.47 -2.89
C LYS A 156 -0.19 20.75 -1.47
N ASN A 157 -0.47 19.72 -0.67
CA ASN A 157 -0.98 19.81 0.70
C ASN A 157 0.00 19.22 1.71
N THR A 158 1.28 19.57 1.57
CA THR A 158 2.38 18.97 2.35
C THR A 158 2.19 19.14 3.86
N ASP A 159 1.69 20.28 4.34
CA ASP A 159 1.49 20.52 5.77
C ASP A 159 0.51 19.50 6.40
N GLU A 160 -0.56 19.16 5.68
CA GLU A 160 -1.57 18.21 6.15
C GLU A 160 -1.07 16.75 6.05
N TYR A 161 -0.38 16.42 4.96
CA TYR A 161 0.05 15.05 4.66
C TYR A 161 1.55 14.81 4.92
N ARG A 162 2.21 15.69 5.68
CA ARG A 162 3.66 15.59 5.94
C ARG A 162 4.05 14.22 6.47
N TYR A 163 3.19 13.60 7.27
CA TYR A 163 3.43 12.28 7.85
C TYR A 163 3.65 11.17 6.80
N LEU A 164 3.17 11.37 5.58
CA LEU A 164 3.35 10.45 4.44
C LEU A 164 4.61 10.75 3.63
N LEU A 165 5.28 11.88 3.86
CA LEU A 165 6.46 12.31 3.11
C LEU A 165 7.76 11.87 3.79
N PRO A 166 8.85 11.68 3.01
CA PRO A 166 10.15 11.31 3.55
C PRO A 166 10.64 12.23 4.68
N GLY A 167 11.20 11.63 5.74
CA GLY A 167 11.77 12.34 6.89
C GLY A 167 10.75 12.83 7.92
N ASN A 168 9.47 12.49 7.76
CA ASN A 168 8.37 12.97 8.62
C ASN A 168 7.57 11.80 9.23
N CYS A 169 8.26 10.74 9.67
CA CYS A 169 7.62 9.50 10.14
C CYS A 169 6.81 9.62 11.45
N ILE A 170 6.92 10.73 12.20
CA ILE A 170 6.20 10.91 13.47
C ILE A 170 4.69 11.00 13.22
N ARG A 171 3.94 10.21 13.97
CA ARG A 171 2.47 10.14 13.93
C ARG A 171 1.88 10.87 15.12
N GLU A 172 0.66 11.34 14.94
CA GLU A 172 -0.08 12.00 16.01
C GLU A 172 -0.49 10.97 17.08
N ALA A 173 -0.41 11.37 18.35
CA ALA A 173 -1.05 10.65 19.43
C ALA A 173 -2.54 10.99 19.36
N GLY A 174 -3.33 10.05 18.83
CA GLY A 174 -4.79 10.15 18.75
C GLY A 174 -5.48 9.99 20.09
#